data_AF-A0A7D4UFY1-F1
#
_entry.id   AF-A0A7D4UFY1-F1
#
_cell.length_a   1.000
_cell.length_b   1.000
_cell.length_c   1.000
_cell.angle_alpha   90.00
_cell.angle_beta   90.00
_cell.angle_gamma   90.00
#
_symmetry.space_group_name_H-M   'P 1'
#
loop_
_entity.id
_entity.type
_entity.pdbx_description
1 polymer ?
#
loop_
_entity_poly.entity_id
_entity_poly.type
_entity_poly.pdbx_seq_one_letter_code
_entity_poly.pdbx_strand_id
1 'polypeptide(L)'
;MAGKKKLTATRVLHTLISWGASVVIIGAMMKILHMHGGDTWIEAGLITEAALFFITGFVAPGEDLAWERVYPELRDDYDGELPASSAKSIGGGSAPSSTAALDKMLADAKIGPELIGSLGDGLRSFGTTVSSISKVADAGMATNEFAASMKSASAGYQSLSVAFEKASANLSEMANSNIDSKAYHDQVNSLAKNLSALNAVYELELQDSSAHLKSMNKFYSNLDLTMRNFNESMEDSKQFKEEVGRLAKNLASLNSVYGNMLSAMNQPRT
;
A
#
# COMPACT_ATOMS: atom_id res chain seq x y z
N MET A 1 46.53 10.75 -8.00
CA MET A 1 45.06 10.95 -7.84
C MET A 1 44.25 9.65 -7.74
N ALA A 2 44.85 8.44 -7.81
CA ALA A 2 44.14 7.17 -7.77
C ALA A 2 43.61 6.74 -6.37
N GLY A 3 44.27 7.16 -5.29
CA GLY A 3 43.87 6.80 -3.92
C GLY A 3 42.54 7.43 -3.46
N LYS A 4 42.24 8.65 -3.90
CA LYS A 4 40.97 9.32 -3.55
C LYS A 4 39.75 8.61 -4.16
N LYS A 5 39.87 8.10 -5.41
CA LYS A 5 38.78 7.36 -6.08
C LYS A 5 38.46 6.03 -5.41
N LYS A 6 39.48 5.26 -4.99
CA LYS A 6 39.30 3.98 -4.28
C LYS A 6 38.56 4.15 -2.95
N LEU A 7 38.94 5.16 -2.15
CA LEU A 7 38.28 5.48 -0.88
C LEU A 7 36.80 5.85 -1.05
N THR A 8 36.45 6.61 -2.10
CA THR A 8 35.03 6.92 -2.40
C THR A 8 34.24 5.68 -2.83
N ALA A 9 34.82 4.78 -3.64
CA ALA A 9 34.14 3.58 -4.10
C ALA A 9 33.80 2.62 -2.95
N THR A 10 34.76 2.38 -2.05
CA THR A 10 34.54 1.54 -0.85
C THR A 10 33.50 2.15 0.10
N ARG A 11 33.50 3.48 0.27
CA ARG A 11 32.52 4.18 1.12
C ARG A 11 31.11 4.11 0.53
N VAL A 12 30.97 4.28 -0.78
CA VAL A 12 29.68 4.14 -1.48
C VAL A 12 29.17 2.70 -1.38
N LEU A 13 30.04 1.71 -1.57
CA LEU A 13 29.69 0.29 -1.43
C LEU A 13 29.17 -0.04 -0.03
N HIS A 14 29.89 0.38 1.03
CA HIS A 14 29.46 0.16 2.41
C HIS A 14 28.11 0.84 2.71
N THR A 15 27.87 2.02 2.13
CA THR A 15 26.59 2.74 2.30
C THR A 15 25.43 1.98 1.63
N LEU A 16 25.65 1.45 0.42
CA LEU A 16 24.66 0.65 -0.31
C LEU A 16 24.33 -0.67 0.43
N ILE A 17 25.36 -1.35 0.98
CA ILE A 17 25.17 -2.54 1.82
C ILE A 17 24.36 -2.20 3.07
N SER A 18 24.69 -1.09 3.74
CA SER A 18 23.97 -0.66 4.95
C SER A 18 22.51 -0.29 4.66
N TRP A 19 22.23 0.32 3.50
CA TRP A 19 20.86 0.61 3.06
C TRP A 19 20.08 -0.65 2.70
N GLY A 20 20.68 -1.62 1.99
CA GLY A 20 20.04 -2.90 1.72
C GLY A 20 19.67 -3.66 2.98
N ALA A 21 20.63 -3.77 3.91
CA ALA A 21 20.41 -4.43 5.20
C ALA A 21 19.26 -3.79 5.99
N SER A 22 19.08 -2.48 5.91
CA SER A 22 17.96 -1.80 6.58
C SER A 22 16.60 -2.22 6.02
N VAL A 23 16.48 -2.40 4.70
CA VAL A 23 15.24 -2.87 4.04
C VAL A 23 14.92 -4.31 4.45
N VAL A 24 15.95 -5.17 4.55
CA VAL A 24 15.81 -6.56 5.02
C VAL A 24 15.33 -6.61 6.46
N ILE A 25 15.91 -5.81 7.36
CA ILE A 25 15.53 -5.75 8.78
C ILE A 25 14.07 -5.29 8.92
N ILE A 26 13.65 -4.29 8.15
CA ILE A 26 12.28 -3.79 8.15
C ILE A 26 11.30 -4.87 7.63
N GLY A 27 11.66 -5.59 6.56
CA GLY A 27 10.87 -6.72 6.05
C GLY A 27 10.75 -7.86 7.05
N ALA A 28 11.85 -8.25 7.69
CA ALA A 28 11.88 -9.28 8.73
C ALA A 28 11.04 -8.87 9.96
N MET A 29 11.12 -7.61 10.37
CA MET A 29 10.31 -7.06 11.46
C MET A 29 8.81 -7.16 11.16
N MET A 30 8.37 -6.77 9.95
CA MET A 30 6.96 -6.88 9.56
C MET A 30 6.46 -8.32 9.49
N LYS A 31 7.32 -9.26 9.05
CA LYS A 31 6.99 -10.69 9.04
C LYS A 31 6.80 -11.24 10.45
N ILE A 32 7.68 -10.89 11.41
CA ILE A 32 7.57 -11.33 12.81
C ILE A 32 6.36 -10.71 13.51
N LEU A 33 6.05 -9.45 13.21
CA LEU A 33 4.89 -8.73 13.78
C LEU A 33 3.55 -9.09 13.11
N HIS A 34 3.53 -10.01 12.15
CA HIS A 34 2.32 -10.43 11.41
C HIS A 34 1.54 -9.25 10.81
N MET A 35 2.25 -8.21 10.38
CA MET A 35 1.63 -7.05 9.73
C MET A 35 1.13 -7.44 8.33
N HIS A 36 -0.02 -6.88 7.93
CA HIS A 36 -0.57 -7.11 6.59
C HIS A 36 0.45 -6.67 5.52
N GLY A 37 0.83 -7.60 4.63
CA GLY A 37 1.88 -7.39 3.63
C GLY A 37 3.32 -7.71 4.08
N GLY A 38 3.53 -8.27 5.28
CA GLY A 38 4.87 -8.67 5.76
C GLY A 38 5.60 -9.64 4.80
N ASP A 39 4.85 -10.52 4.15
CA ASP A 39 5.37 -11.51 3.19
C ASP A 39 5.97 -10.83 1.95
N THR A 40 5.26 -9.84 1.40
CA THR A 40 5.74 -9.08 0.24
C THR A 40 6.94 -8.19 0.58
N TRP A 41 7.00 -7.67 1.81
CA TRP A 41 8.11 -6.82 2.25
C TRP A 41 9.38 -7.61 2.55
N ILE A 42 9.27 -8.81 3.14
CA ILE A 42 10.45 -9.66 3.36
C ILE A 42 10.98 -10.22 2.04
N GLU A 43 10.10 -10.55 1.10
CA GLU A 43 10.49 -10.96 -0.26
C GLU A 43 11.30 -9.85 -0.96
N ALA A 44 10.81 -8.61 -0.94
CA ALA A 44 11.53 -7.47 -1.51
C ALA A 44 12.89 -7.21 -0.82
N GLY A 45 12.96 -7.37 0.50
CA GLY A 45 14.20 -7.27 1.26
C GLY A 45 15.23 -8.33 0.84
N LEU A 46 14.81 -9.59 0.76
CA LEU A 46 15.69 -10.70 0.37
C LEU A 46 16.20 -10.56 -1.08
N ILE A 47 15.37 -10.07 -2.00
CA ILE A 47 15.79 -9.77 -3.38
C ILE A 47 16.85 -8.66 -3.40
N THR A 48 16.68 -7.63 -2.56
CA THR A 48 17.65 -6.53 -2.43
C THR A 48 18.99 -7.05 -1.91
N GLU A 49 18.98 -7.94 -0.92
CA GLU A 49 20.19 -8.55 -0.35
C GLU A 49 20.91 -9.44 -1.38
N ALA A 50 20.16 -10.24 -2.15
CA ALA A 50 20.71 -11.06 -3.22
C ALA A 50 21.42 -10.21 -4.29
N ALA A 51 20.83 -9.09 -4.69
CA ALA A 51 21.42 -8.17 -5.65
C ALA A 51 22.69 -7.49 -5.11
N LEU A 52 22.70 -7.09 -3.84
CA LEU A 52 23.87 -6.50 -3.20
C LEU A 52 25.01 -7.51 -3.06
N PHE A 53 24.73 -8.74 -2.61
CA PHE A 53 25.75 -9.79 -2.56
C PHE A 53 26.36 -10.07 -3.92
N PHE A 54 25.53 -10.14 -4.96
CA PHE A 54 26.00 -10.31 -6.33
C PHE A 54 26.96 -9.19 -6.76
N ILE A 55 26.65 -7.93 -6.46
CA ILE A 55 27.51 -6.78 -6.78
C ILE A 55 28.81 -6.82 -5.94
N THR A 56 28.74 -7.17 -4.66
CA THR A 56 29.92 -7.25 -3.78
C THR A 56 30.88 -8.36 -4.19
N GLY A 57 30.40 -9.44 -4.81
CA GLY A 57 31.26 -10.52 -5.31
C GLY A 57 32.26 -10.09 -6.38
N PHE A 58 32.01 -8.96 -7.06
CA PHE A 58 32.94 -8.38 -8.03
C PHE A 58 33.94 -7.39 -7.41
N VAL A 59 33.86 -7.12 -6.11
CA VAL A 59 34.77 -6.23 -5.39
C VAL A 59 35.70 -7.07 -4.54
N ALA A 60 37.00 -7.01 -4.84
CA ALA A 60 38.02 -7.70 -4.04
C ALA A 60 37.95 -7.25 -2.57
N PRO A 61 38.03 -8.18 -1.60
CA PRO A 61 38.08 -7.82 -0.18
C PRO A 61 39.24 -6.85 0.08
N GLY A 62 39.02 -5.89 0.98
CA GLY A 62 40.05 -4.91 1.33
C GLY A 62 41.31 -5.61 1.86
N GLU A 63 42.49 -5.07 1.56
CA GLU A 63 43.76 -5.56 2.10
C GLU A 63 43.71 -5.58 3.63
N ASP A 64 44.09 -6.70 4.24
CA ASP A 64 44.22 -6.82 5.69
C ASP A 64 45.18 -5.74 6.21
N LEU A 65 44.79 -5.11 7.32
CA LEU A 65 45.63 -4.15 8.00
C LEU A 65 46.93 -4.88 8.42
N ALA A 66 48.08 -4.33 8.04
CA ALA A 66 49.38 -4.89 8.37
C ALA A 66 49.71 -4.70 9.87
N TRP A 67 48.98 -5.41 10.73
CA TRP A 67 49.20 -5.48 12.19
C TRP A 67 50.63 -5.89 12.53
N GLU A 68 51.27 -6.60 11.61
CA GLU A 68 52.69 -6.96 11.57
C GLU A 68 53.67 -5.79 11.73
N ARG A 69 53.25 -4.56 11.34
CA ARG A 69 54.05 -3.34 11.51
C ARG A 69 54.02 -2.80 12.95
N VAL A 70 52.95 -3.08 13.68
CA VAL A 70 52.72 -2.57 15.05
C VAL A 70 53.13 -3.60 16.10
N TYR A 71 53.02 -4.89 15.77
CA TYR A 71 53.39 -6.00 16.64
C TYR A 71 54.30 -6.97 15.86
N PRO A 72 55.63 -6.76 15.91
CA PRO A 72 56.62 -7.61 15.24
C PRO A 72 56.55 -9.09 15.66
N GLU A 73 55.94 -9.34 16.81
CA GLU A 73 55.78 -10.64 17.47
C GLU A 73 54.75 -11.56 16.76
N LEU A 74 53.92 -11.02 15.85
CA LEU A 74 52.94 -11.79 15.08
C LEU A 74 53.49 -12.29 13.73
N ARG A 75 54.77 -12.07 13.47
CA ARG A 75 55.43 -12.52 12.24
C ARG A 75 55.79 -14.00 12.33
N ASP A 76 55.51 -14.76 11.26
CA ASP A 76 55.89 -16.18 11.17
C ASP A 76 57.42 -16.40 11.18
N ASP A 77 58.23 -15.34 10.97
CA ASP A 77 59.70 -15.33 10.97
C ASP A 77 60.34 -14.72 12.23
N TYR A 78 59.58 -14.56 13.32
CA TYR A 78 60.06 -13.93 14.55
C TYR A 78 60.98 -14.85 15.39
N ASP A 79 62.27 -14.51 15.45
CA ASP A 79 63.33 -15.30 16.12
C ASP A 79 63.80 -14.69 17.47
N GLY A 80 62.88 -14.01 18.18
CA GLY A 80 63.14 -13.37 19.48
C GLY A 80 62.55 -14.15 20.66
N GLU A 81 63.22 -14.13 21.83
CA GLU A 81 62.70 -14.77 23.04
C GLU A 81 61.43 -14.05 23.56
N LEU A 82 60.36 -14.82 23.76
CA LEU A 82 59.14 -14.36 24.44
C LEU A 82 59.48 -13.92 25.87
N PRO A 83 58.94 -12.80 26.38
CA PRO A 83 59.33 -12.29 27.69
C PRO A 83 58.90 -13.24 28.81
N ALA A 84 59.86 -13.98 29.36
CA ALA A 84 59.72 -14.69 30.62
C ALA A 84 59.64 -13.68 31.77
N SER A 85 58.58 -13.74 32.58
CA SER A 85 58.39 -12.90 33.75
C SER A 85 59.59 -13.04 34.70
N SER A 86 60.41 -11.99 34.81
CA SER A 86 61.56 -11.98 35.71
C SER A 86 61.11 -11.62 37.14
N ALA A 87 60.85 -12.66 37.95
CA ALA A 87 60.82 -12.52 39.40
C ALA A 87 62.27 -12.36 39.90
N LYS A 88 62.65 -11.13 40.22
CA LYS A 88 63.98 -10.81 40.74
C LYS A 88 64.06 -11.23 42.22
N SER A 89 64.75 -12.32 42.52
CA SER A 89 65.16 -12.65 43.89
C SER A 89 66.39 -11.81 44.26
N ILE A 90 66.33 -11.13 45.41
CA ILE A 90 67.45 -10.35 45.94
C ILE A 90 68.05 -11.15 47.10
N GLY A 91 69.27 -11.63 46.89
CA GLY A 91 70.10 -12.31 47.88
C GLY A 91 70.73 -11.35 48.90
N GLY A 92 71.13 -11.94 50.02
CA GLY A 92 71.52 -11.26 51.25
C GLY A 92 72.80 -10.44 51.19
N GLY A 93 72.77 -9.35 51.96
CA GLY A 93 73.90 -8.52 52.35
C GLY A 93 73.45 -7.66 53.52
N SER A 94 74.19 -7.71 54.63
CA SER A 94 73.96 -6.93 55.86
C SER A 94 74.19 -5.44 55.61
N ALA A 95 73.24 -4.81 54.92
CA ALA A 95 72.91 -3.39 55.04
C ALA A 95 71.70 -3.30 55.98
N PRO A 96 71.49 -2.19 56.73
CA PRO A 96 70.26 -2.03 57.48
C PRO A 96 69.11 -2.28 56.50
N SER A 97 68.27 -3.26 56.82
CA SER A 97 67.17 -3.64 55.94
C SER A 97 66.43 -2.37 55.52
N SER A 98 65.95 -2.28 54.29
CA SER A 98 65.07 -1.17 53.88
C SER A 98 63.93 -0.97 54.90
N THR A 99 63.52 -2.05 55.58
CA THR A 99 62.68 -2.06 56.77
C THR A 99 63.28 -1.30 57.97
N ALA A 100 64.55 -1.48 58.33
CA ALA A 100 65.22 -0.74 59.41
C ALA A 100 65.46 0.75 59.08
N ALA A 101 65.70 1.08 57.80
CA ALA A 101 65.79 2.47 57.36
C ALA A 101 64.40 3.15 57.35
N LEU A 102 63.35 2.42 56.93
CA LEU A 102 61.96 2.84 57.07
C LEU A 102 61.56 2.98 58.54
N ASP A 103 61.93 2.03 59.40
CA ASP A 103 61.64 2.05 60.84
C ASP A 103 62.31 3.23 61.55
N LYS A 104 63.55 3.56 61.15
CA LYS A 104 64.23 4.78 61.59
C LYS A 104 63.55 6.06 61.09
N MET A 105 63.05 6.09 59.85
CA MET A 105 62.28 7.23 59.33
C MET A 105 60.88 7.34 59.98
N LEU A 106 60.22 6.23 60.29
CA LEU A 106 58.95 6.18 61.02
C LEU A 106 59.13 6.68 62.47
N ALA A 107 60.22 6.27 63.11
CA ALA A 107 60.59 6.73 64.45
C ALA A 107 60.95 8.24 64.47
N ASP A 108 61.76 8.72 63.53
CA ASP A 108 62.14 10.15 63.42
C ASP A 108 60.93 11.04 63.06
N ALA A 109 60.01 10.53 62.22
CA ALA A 109 58.80 11.26 61.85
C ALA A 109 57.68 11.19 62.91
N LYS A 110 57.93 10.58 64.09
CA LYS A 110 56.93 10.34 65.15
C LYS A 110 55.66 9.65 64.64
N ILE A 111 55.79 8.77 63.65
CA ILE A 111 54.67 7.94 63.18
C ILE A 111 54.51 6.80 64.19
N GLY A 112 53.85 7.10 65.30
CA GLY A 112 53.51 6.10 66.32
C GLY A 112 52.35 5.19 65.88
N PRO A 113 52.12 4.07 66.59
CA PRO A 113 50.99 3.17 66.34
C PRO A 113 49.63 3.88 66.33
N GLU A 114 49.50 4.98 67.09
CA GLU A 114 48.32 5.87 67.09
C GLU A 114 48.08 6.58 65.75
N LEU A 115 49.14 7.10 65.09
CA LEU A 115 48.99 7.76 63.78
C LEU A 115 48.62 6.75 62.69
N ILE A 116 49.20 5.56 62.73
CA ILE A 116 48.88 4.47 61.81
C ILE A 116 47.44 3.98 62.03
N GLY A 117 47.00 3.87 63.29
CA GLY A 117 45.62 3.57 63.65
C GLY A 117 44.65 4.62 63.11
N SER A 118 44.90 5.90 63.37
CA SER A 118 44.06 7.01 62.89
C SER A 118 44.01 7.12 61.36
N LEU A 119 45.11 6.79 60.66
CA LEU A 119 45.15 6.74 59.20
C LEU A 119 44.36 5.55 58.66
N GLY A 120 44.47 4.38 59.31
CA GLY A 120 43.67 3.20 58.98
C GLY A 120 42.18 3.43 59.17
N ASP A 121 41.79 4.06 60.29
CA ASP A 121 40.41 4.46 60.56
C ASP A 121 39.93 5.53 59.58
N GLY A 122 40.79 6.48 59.20
CA GLY A 122 40.51 7.48 58.18
C GLY A 122 40.27 6.86 56.79
N LEU A 123 41.11 5.90 56.38
CA LEU A 123 40.98 5.20 55.10
C LEU A 123 39.75 4.27 55.09
N ARG A 124 39.43 3.64 56.22
CA ARG A 124 38.23 2.81 56.37
C ARG A 124 36.96 3.65 56.39
N SER A 125 36.98 4.81 57.04
CA SER A 125 35.93 5.81 56.99
C SER A 125 35.72 6.32 55.57
N PHE A 126 36.81 6.70 54.88
CA PHE A 126 36.78 7.12 53.47
C PHE A 126 36.20 6.04 52.55
N GLY A 127 36.64 4.79 52.69
CA GLY A 127 36.08 3.66 51.94
C GLY A 127 34.57 3.49 52.18
N THR A 128 34.13 3.69 53.43
CA THR A 128 32.70 3.63 53.80
C THR A 128 31.90 4.81 53.21
N THR A 129 32.48 6.02 53.20
CA THR A 129 31.88 7.22 52.59
C THR A 129 31.78 7.06 51.08
N VAL A 130 32.83 6.57 50.41
CA VAL A 130 32.83 6.29 48.97
C VAL A 130 31.80 5.23 48.60
N SER A 131 31.69 4.14 49.39
CA SER A 131 30.65 3.13 49.20
C SER A 131 29.24 3.71 49.36
N SER A 132 29.05 4.62 50.33
CA SER A 132 27.75 5.28 50.57
C SER A 132 27.40 6.25 49.43
N ILE A 133 28.37 7.01 48.93
CA ILE A 133 28.21 7.87 47.74
C ILE A 133 27.83 7.03 46.52
N SER A 134 28.47 5.87 46.32
CA SER A 134 28.12 4.95 45.22
C SER A 134 26.67 4.51 45.32
N LYS A 135 26.21 4.06 46.50
CA LYS A 135 24.81 3.65 46.71
C LYS A 135 23.81 4.77 46.49
N VAL A 136 24.15 6.00 46.87
CA VAL A 136 23.30 7.19 46.62
C VAL A 136 23.26 7.52 45.13
N ALA A 137 24.38 7.40 44.42
CA ALA A 137 24.44 7.58 42.98
C ALA A 137 23.59 6.52 42.25
N ASP A 138 23.70 5.24 42.64
CA ASP A 138 22.88 4.15 42.11
C ASP A 138 21.38 4.37 42.38
N ALA A 139 21.03 4.79 43.60
CA ALA A 139 19.65 5.13 43.95
C ALA A 139 19.12 6.34 43.17
N GLY A 140 19.98 7.34 42.90
CA GLY A 140 19.66 8.50 42.08
C GLY A 140 19.40 8.13 40.62
N MET A 141 20.19 7.20 40.06
CA MET A 141 19.95 6.66 38.72
C MET A 141 18.61 5.91 38.65
N ALA A 142 18.35 5.01 39.60
CA ALA A 142 17.08 4.27 39.66
C ALA A 142 15.86 5.20 39.84
N THR A 143 16.01 6.30 40.60
CA THR A 143 14.95 7.29 40.77
C THR A 143 14.67 8.05 39.48
N ASN A 144 15.70 8.40 38.70
CA ASN A 144 15.54 9.03 37.39
C ASN A 144 14.84 8.08 36.39
N GLU A 145 15.22 6.81 36.39
CA GLU A 145 14.58 5.79 35.55
C GLU A 145 13.12 5.55 35.95
N PHE A 146 12.84 5.52 37.26
CA PHE A 146 11.47 5.44 37.77
C PHE A 146 10.64 6.67 37.38
N ALA A 147 11.18 7.89 37.50
CA ALA A 147 10.51 9.12 37.10
C ALA A 147 10.22 9.13 35.58
N ALA A 148 11.17 8.68 34.76
CA ALA A 148 10.99 8.52 33.33
C ALA A 148 9.90 7.49 32.99
N SER A 149 9.92 6.34 33.67
CA SER A 149 8.91 5.29 33.52
C SER A 149 7.52 5.75 33.93
N MET A 150 7.41 6.50 35.04
CA MET A 150 6.15 7.06 35.51
C MET A 150 5.59 8.09 34.53
N LYS A 151 6.45 8.95 33.97
CA LYS A 151 6.07 9.91 32.93
C LYS A 151 5.57 9.21 31.67
N SER A 152 6.24 8.14 31.24
CA SER A 152 5.83 7.31 30.11
C SER A 152 4.48 6.63 30.38
N ALA A 153 4.31 6.06 31.57
CA ALA A 153 3.05 5.44 32.00
C ALA A 153 1.90 6.45 32.02
N SER A 154 2.12 7.68 32.52
CA SER A 154 1.12 8.74 32.47
C SER A 154 0.72 9.12 31.04
N ALA A 155 1.69 9.18 30.11
CA ALA A 155 1.39 9.41 28.70
C ALA A 155 0.59 8.26 28.08
N GLY A 156 0.94 7.01 28.40
CA GLY A 156 0.18 5.83 28.01
C GLY A 156 -1.25 5.84 28.53
N TYR A 157 -1.45 6.23 29.80
CA TYR A 157 -2.77 6.36 30.42
C TYR A 157 -3.61 7.45 29.76
N GLN A 158 -3.01 8.60 29.43
CA GLN A 158 -3.69 9.66 28.68
C GLN A 158 -4.14 9.18 27.31
N SER A 159 -3.27 8.45 26.59
CA SER A 159 -3.61 7.86 25.29
C SER A 159 -4.73 6.82 25.41
N LEU A 160 -4.71 6.00 26.46
CA LEU A 160 -5.75 5.02 26.73
C LEU A 160 -7.09 5.70 27.02
N SER A 161 -7.09 6.77 27.82
CA SER A 161 -8.29 7.57 28.10
C SER A 161 -8.91 8.12 26.82
N VAL A 162 -8.09 8.70 25.93
CA VAL A 162 -8.56 9.22 24.64
C VAL A 162 -9.10 8.11 23.75
N ALA A 163 -8.42 6.96 23.70
CA ALA A 163 -8.89 5.80 22.93
C ALA A 163 -10.23 5.27 23.46
N PHE A 164 -10.40 5.21 24.78
CA PHE A 164 -11.62 4.76 25.42
C PHE A 164 -12.80 5.71 25.18
N GLU A 165 -12.55 7.01 25.22
CA GLU A 165 -13.55 8.04 24.91
C GLU A 165 -14.00 7.95 23.44
N LYS A 166 -13.05 7.80 22.51
CA LYS A 166 -13.35 7.53 21.09
C LYS A 166 -14.12 6.24 20.88
N ALA A 167 -13.73 5.16 21.55
CA ALA A 167 -14.41 3.87 21.44
C ALA A 167 -15.85 3.97 21.96
N SER A 168 -16.07 4.70 23.05
CA SER A 168 -17.39 4.95 23.62
C SER A 168 -18.26 5.82 22.71
N ALA A 169 -17.67 6.86 22.09
CA ALA A 169 -18.34 7.68 21.08
C ALA A 169 -18.75 6.84 19.85
N ASN A 170 -17.82 6.03 19.31
CA ASN A 170 -18.10 5.12 18.19
C ASN A 170 -19.17 4.07 18.54
N LEU A 171 -19.16 3.52 19.76
CA LEU A 171 -20.17 2.58 20.22
C LEU A 171 -21.54 3.25 20.31
N SER A 172 -21.59 4.51 20.78
CA SER A 172 -22.81 5.31 20.81
C SER A 172 -23.31 5.64 19.40
N GLU A 173 -22.43 5.99 18.47
CA GLU A 173 -22.79 6.20 17.06
C GLU A 173 -23.32 4.92 16.44
N MET A 174 -22.68 3.77 16.68
CA MET A 174 -23.15 2.47 16.18
C MET A 174 -24.51 2.07 16.78
N ALA A 175 -24.73 2.33 18.07
CA ALA A 175 -26.03 2.12 18.72
C ALA A 175 -27.11 3.03 18.11
N ASN A 176 -26.75 4.25 17.71
CA ASN A 176 -27.64 5.17 17.00
C ASN A 176 -27.83 4.76 15.52
N SER A 177 -26.84 4.17 14.85
CA SER A 177 -26.97 3.64 13.48
C SER A 177 -27.85 2.38 13.37
N ASN A 178 -28.27 1.75 14.48
CA ASN A 178 -29.41 0.83 14.43
C ASN A 178 -30.71 1.52 13.97
N ILE A 179 -30.77 2.86 13.96
CA ILE A 179 -31.84 3.64 13.34
C ILE A 179 -31.68 3.66 11.80
N ASP A 180 -30.45 3.65 11.27
CA ASP A 180 -30.17 3.57 9.83
C ASP A 180 -30.53 2.21 9.21
N SER A 181 -30.64 1.16 10.03
CA SER A 181 -31.15 -0.14 9.57
C SER A 181 -32.56 -0.02 8.99
N LYS A 182 -33.44 0.84 9.56
CA LYS A 182 -34.77 1.12 8.99
C LYS A 182 -34.68 1.87 7.66
N ALA A 183 -33.85 2.90 7.60
CA ALA A 183 -33.65 3.66 6.36
C ALA A 183 -33.09 2.78 5.23
N TYR A 184 -32.11 1.93 5.54
CA TYR A 184 -31.58 0.93 4.62
C TYR A 184 -32.67 -0.08 4.20
N HIS A 185 -33.47 -0.57 5.15
CA HIS A 185 -34.56 -1.51 4.85
C HIS A 185 -35.64 -0.88 3.96
N ASP A 186 -35.97 0.39 4.18
CA ASP A 186 -36.90 1.16 3.35
C ASP A 186 -36.34 1.38 1.94
N GLN A 187 -35.04 1.66 1.84
CA GLN A 187 -34.36 1.85 0.56
C GLN A 187 -34.25 0.55 -0.24
N VAL A 188 -33.96 -0.58 0.42
CA VAL A 188 -33.98 -1.92 -0.21
C VAL A 188 -35.40 -2.31 -0.63
N ASN A 189 -36.42 -2.00 0.18
CA ASN A 189 -37.81 -2.26 -0.17
C ASN A 189 -38.28 -1.40 -1.36
N SER A 190 -37.85 -0.13 -1.43
CA SER A 190 -38.08 0.74 -2.59
C SER A 190 -37.40 0.20 -3.84
N LEU A 191 -36.15 -0.26 -3.73
CA LEU A 191 -35.43 -0.90 -4.84
C LEU A 191 -36.16 -2.16 -5.33
N ALA A 192 -36.63 -3.02 -4.41
CA ALA A 192 -37.40 -4.21 -4.77
C ALA A 192 -38.71 -3.87 -5.49
N LYS A 193 -39.44 -2.84 -5.03
CA LYS A 193 -40.64 -2.34 -5.73
C LYS A 193 -40.31 -1.81 -7.12
N ASN A 194 -39.22 -1.05 -7.26
CA ASN A 194 -38.79 -0.51 -8.54
C ASN A 194 -38.37 -1.61 -9.52
N LEU A 195 -37.65 -2.64 -9.06
CA LEU A 195 -37.30 -3.80 -9.88
C LEU A 195 -38.53 -4.60 -10.31
N SER A 196 -39.51 -4.78 -9.42
CA SER A 196 -40.78 -5.42 -9.77
C SER A 196 -41.57 -4.61 -10.80
N ALA A 197 -41.62 -3.29 -10.64
CA ALA A 197 -42.27 -2.40 -11.59
C ALA A 197 -41.55 -2.41 -12.95
N LEU A 198 -40.21 -2.43 -12.94
CA LEU A 198 -39.41 -2.48 -14.16
C LEU A 198 -39.61 -3.81 -14.91
N ASN A 199 -39.70 -4.93 -14.19
CA ASN A 199 -39.99 -6.22 -14.80
C ASN A 199 -41.40 -6.26 -15.42
N ALA A 200 -42.39 -5.66 -14.74
CA ALA A 200 -43.74 -5.51 -15.29
C ALA A 200 -43.78 -4.61 -16.53
N VAL A 201 -43.00 -3.52 -16.55
CA VAL A 201 -42.86 -2.67 -17.75
C VAL A 201 -42.21 -3.43 -18.89
N TYR A 202 -41.18 -4.25 -18.62
CA TYR A 202 -40.52 -5.06 -19.64
C TYR A 202 -41.47 -6.07 -20.27
N GLU A 203 -42.29 -6.74 -19.46
CA GLU A 203 -43.33 -7.65 -19.96
C GLU A 203 -44.38 -6.90 -20.79
N LEU A 204 -44.78 -5.71 -20.35
CA LEU A 204 -45.71 -4.83 -21.09
C LEU A 204 -45.10 -4.37 -22.42
N GLU A 205 -43.83 -3.99 -22.45
CA GLU A 205 -43.11 -3.56 -23.67
C GLU A 205 -42.98 -4.69 -24.69
N LEU A 206 -42.70 -5.91 -24.23
CA LEU A 206 -42.71 -7.10 -25.10
C LEU A 206 -44.10 -7.39 -25.66
N GLN A 207 -45.14 -7.26 -24.84
CA GLN A 207 -46.52 -7.42 -25.28
C GLN A 207 -46.93 -6.34 -26.30
N ASP A 208 -46.60 -5.08 -26.03
CA ASP A 208 -46.90 -3.96 -26.92
C ASP A 208 -46.12 -4.07 -28.24
N SER A 209 -44.85 -4.46 -28.19
CA SER A 209 -44.05 -4.76 -29.39
C SER A 209 -44.69 -5.87 -30.23
N SER A 210 -45.19 -6.93 -29.60
CA SER A 210 -45.90 -8.01 -30.31
C SER A 210 -47.22 -7.51 -30.93
N ALA A 211 -47.98 -6.68 -30.21
CA ALA A 211 -49.20 -6.06 -30.71
C ALA A 211 -48.88 -5.12 -31.90
N HIS A 212 -47.83 -4.33 -31.80
CA HIS A 212 -47.34 -3.44 -32.85
C HIS A 212 -46.91 -4.22 -34.09
N LEU A 213 -46.15 -5.32 -33.95
CA LEU A 213 -45.78 -6.19 -35.08
C LEU A 213 -47.00 -6.79 -35.76
N LYS A 214 -48.01 -7.23 -35.00
CA LYS A 214 -49.27 -7.75 -35.56
C LYS A 214 -50.04 -6.65 -36.32
N SER A 215 -50.12 -5.44 -35.74
CA SER A 215 -50.73 -4.28 -36.37
C SER A 215 -50.02 -3.90 -37.67
N MET A 216 -48.68 -3.89 -37.64
CA MET A 216 -47.84 -3.59 -38.79
C MET A 216 -47.99 -4.63 -39.91
N ASN A 217 -48.06 -5.92 -39.57
CA ASN A 217 -48.30 -6.97 -40.57
C ASN A 217 -49.70 -6.82 -41.21
N LYS A 218 -50.73 -6.51 -40.40
CA LYS A 218 -52.07 -6.22 -40.89
C LYS A 218 -52.09 -4.97 -41.77
N PHE A 219 -51.36 -3.93 -41.40
CA PHE A 219 -51.19 -2.72 -42.20
C PHE A 219 -50.58 -3.04 -43.57
N TYR A 220 -49.50 -3.82 -43.62
CA TYR A 220 -48.90 -4.24 -44.89
C TYR A 220 -49.85 -5.06 -45.75
N SER A 221 -50.61 -5.98 -45.17
CA SER A 221 -51.62 -6.74 -45.90
C SER A 221 -52.74 -5.85 -46.46
N ASN A 222 -53.19 -4.86 -45.68
CA ASN A 222 -54.19 -3.90 -46.15
C ASN A 222 -53.62 -2.99 -47.25
N LEU A 223 -52.34 -2.62 -47.16
CA LEU A 223 -51.66 -1.80 -48.17
C LEU A 223 -51.53 -2.59 -49.48
N ASP A 224 -51.12 -3.86 -49.42
CA ASP A 224 -51.07 -4.76 -50.57
C ASP A 224 -52.45 -4.92 -51.23
N LEU A 225 -53.51 -5.14 -50.43
CA LEU A 225 -54.89 -5.19 -50.94
C LEU A 225 -55.30 -3.87 -51.60
N THR A 226 -54.98 -2.74 -50.96
CA THR A 226 -55.28 -1.41 -51.50
C THR A 226 -54.55 -1.16 -52.82
N MET A 227 -53.28 -1.54 -52.92
CA MET A 227 -52.50 -1.44 -54.15
C MET A 227 -53.04 -2.33 -55.27
N ARG A 228 -53.52 -3.54 -54.95
CA ARG A 228 -54.18 -4.41 -55.93
C ARG A 228 -55.48 -3.80 -56.43
N ASN A 229 -56.36 -3.37 -55.53
CA ASN A 229 -57.62 -2.72 -55.89
C ASN A 229 -57.39 -1.43 -56.69
N PHE A 230 -56.34 -0.66 -56.37
CA PHE A 230 -55.97 0.53 -57.11
C PHE A 230 -55.51 0.19 -58.54
N ASN A 231 -54.67 -0.84 -58.71
CA ASN A 231 -54.26 -1.31 -60.03
C ASN A 231 -55.45 -1.85 -60.85
N GLU A 232 -56.36 -2.59 -60.22
CA GLU A 232 -57.59 -3.07 -60.88
C GLU A 232 -58.49 -1.91 -61.31
N SER A 233 -58.72 -0.94 -60.42
CA SER A 233 -59.49 0.28 -60.74
C SER A 233 -58.84 1.09 -61.88
N MET A 234 -57.50 1.10 -61.97
CA MET A 234 -56.78 1.74 -63.06
C MET A 234 -57.01 1.03 -64.39
N GLU A 235 -57.07 -0.30 -64.40
CA GLU A 235 -57.39 -1.09 -65.60
C GLU A 235 -58.86 -0.92 -66.01
N ASP A 236 -59.80 -0.94 -65.05
CA ASP A 236 -61.22 -0.66 -65.31
C ASP A 236 -61.43 0.75 -65.88
N SER A 237 -60.71 1.74 -65.35
CA SER A 237 -60.76 3.12 -65.87
C SER A 237 -60.28 3.20 -67.32
N LYS A 238 -59.29 2.38 -67.70
CA LYS A 238 -58.78 2.30 -69.07
C LYS A 238 -59.80 1.62 -70.00
N GLN A 239 -60.40 0.52 -69.58
CA GLN A 239 -61.46 -0.15 -70.35
C GLN A 239 -62.70 0.74 -70.52
N PHE A 240 -63.13 1.42 -69.44
CA PHE A 240 -64.23 2.36 -69.50
C PHE A 240 -63.96 3.48 -70.52
N LYS A 241 -62.74 4.05 -70.53
CA LYS A 241 -62.34 5.04 -71.54
C LYS A 241 -62.45 4.48 -72.96
N GLU A 242 -62.08 3.23 -73.17
CA GLU A 242 -62.12 2.55 -74.47
C GLU A 242 -63.56 2.31 -74.93
N GLU A 243 -64.43 1.81 -74.06
CA GLU A 243 -65.86 1.61 -74.35
C GLU A 243 -66.61 2.93 -74.55
N VAL A 244 -66.31 3.97 -73.77
CA VAL A 244 -66.84 5.33 -74.01
C VAL A 244 -66.37 5.86 -75.37
N GLY A 245 -65.11 5.62 -75.74
CA GLY A 245 -64.61 5.95 -77.08
C GLY A 245 -65.35 5.22 -78.20
N ARG A 246 -65.64 3.93 -78.01
CA ARG A 246 -66.42 3.12 -78.95
C ARG A 246 -67.87 3.58 -79.05
N LEU A 247 -68.51 3.88 -77.92
CA LEU A 247 -69.85 4.44 -77.87
C LEU A 247 -69.93 5.79 -78.60
N ALA A 248 -68.97 6.68 -78.36
CA ALA A 248 -68.89 7.96 -79.06
C ALA A 248 -68.77 7.78 -80.58
N LYS A 249 -67.96 6.82 -81.05
CA LYS A 249 -67.83 6.47 -82.47
C LYS A 249 -69.13 5.90 -83.06
N ASN A 250 -69.83 5.05 -82.31
CA ASN A 250 -71.12 4.49 -82.72
C ASN A 250 -72.21 5.56 -82.78
N LEU A 251 -72.29 6.45 -81.78
CA LEU A 251 -73.22 7.58 -81.77
C LEU A 251 -72.95 8.55 -82.93
N ALA A 252 -71.67 8.86 -83.22
CA ALA A 252 -71.30 9.67 -84.37
C ALA A 252 -71.74 9.01 -85.70
N SER A 253 -71.56 7.68 -85.81
CA SER A 253 -71.98 6.92 -86.99
C SER A 253 -73.50 6.91 -87.14
N LEU A 254 -74.24 6.70 -86.05
CA LEU A 254 -75.70 6.73 -86.03
C LEU A 254 -76.24 8.12 -86.40
N ASN A 255 -75.65 9.17 -85.84
CA ASN A 255 -76.01 10.55 -86.14
C ASN A 255 -75.70 10.91 -87.61
N SER A 256 -74.62 10.39 -88.18
CA SER A 256 -74.33 10.50 -89.62
C SER A 256 -75.42 9.82 -90.47
N VAL A 257 -75.86 8.61 -90.10
CA VAL A 257 -76.96 7.91 -90.81
C VAL A 257 -78.28 8.67 -90.68
N TYR A 258 -78.62 9.18 -89.49
CA TYR A 258 -79.81 10.00 -89.30
C TYR A 258 -79.72 11.34 -90.05
N GLY A 259 -78.56 11.97 -90.11
CA GLY A 259 -78.32 13.17 -90.91
C GLY A 259 -78.47 12.89 -92.41
N ASN A 260 -77.98 11.75 -92.89
CA ASN A 260 -78.17 11.30 -94.27
C ASN A 260 -79.64 10.98 -94.57
N MET A 261 -80.38 10.38 -93.62
CA MET A 261 -81.82 10.16 -93.77
C MET A 261 -82.62 11.46 -93.73
N LEU A 262 -82.29 12.41 -92.84
CA LEU A 262 -82.93 13.73 -92.80
C LEU A 262 -82.66 14.50 -94.10
N SER A 263 -81.43 14.46 -94.61
CA SER A 263 -81.06 15.05 -95.90
C SER A 263 -81.83 14.40 -97.07
N ALA A 264 -82.01 13.08 -97.04
CA ALA A 264 -82.80 12.34 -98.04
C ALA A 264 -84.32 12.59 -97.92
N MET A 265 -84.84 12.90 -96.73
CA MET A 265 -86.26 13.18 -96.50
C MET A 265 -86.62 14.65 -96.72
N ASN A 266 -85.64 15.55 -96.64
CA ASN A 266 -85.80 16.99 -96.92
C ASN A 266 -85.41 17.36 -98.35
N GLN A 267 -85.13 16.39 -99.22
CA GLN A 267 -85.01 16.62 -100.66
C GLN A 267 -86.40 16.94 -101.23
N PRO A 268 -86.65 18.17 -101.70
CA PRO A 268 -87.93 18.52 -102.30
C PRO A 268 -88.08 17.72 -103.58
N ARG A 269 -89.17 16.96 -103.72
CA ARG A 269 -89.48 16.24 -104.95
C ARG A 269 -89.79 17.26 -106.05
N THR A 270 -88.83 17.49 -106.93
CA THR A 270 -89.01 18.13 -108.24
C THR A 270 -88.78 17.11 -109.33
#